data_AF-A0A4R6FM88-F1
#
_entry.id   AF-A0A4R6FM88-F1
#
_cell.length_a   1.000
_cell.length_b   1.000
_cell.length_c   1.000
_cell.angle_alpha   90.00
_cell.angle_beta   90.00
_cell.angle_gamma   90.00
#
_symmetry.space_group_name_H-M   'P 1'
#
loop_
_entity.id
_entity.type
_entity.pdbx_description
1 polymer ?
#
loop_
_entity_poly.entity_id
_entity_poly.type
_entity_poly.pdbx_seq_one_letter_code
_entity_poly.pdbx_strand_id
1 'polypeptide(L)'
;MEALYHSVVELQPLCTSKGRKNFVADSAVAQEPIDAGAAGLWTKAERVKRGLSADDLKERINGLARENGDPTTVSQQVVSKYEQGKTKKKPAWTRYIAMAFAQMDGETREDPYLDTGKADNSVMIRLLPTHAGMGGGGSGEGDEGEIAFSRDLIERELRAPPDALLAMVAEGNSMAPDFMGGDQILVDTRKRSLAQPGAFCLWDSDGHVIKYLERIPNSEPPRVRIISANRELFEPYERLVEEVSLIGRVIWYGRRVQ
;
A
#
# COMPACT_ATOMS: atom_id res chain seq x y z
N MET A 1 -18.18 46.93 37.85
CA MET A 1 -19.14 47.01 36.73
C MET A 1 -18.37 46.59 35.49
N GLU A 2 -18.41 45.30 35.16
CA GLU A 2 -19.39 44.70 34.21
C GLU A 2 -19.14 45.17 32.77
N ALA A 3 -19.16 44.37 31.70
CA ALA A 3 -19.33 42.92 31.52
C ALA A 3 -18.94 42.55 30.06
N LEU A 4 -18.51 41.29 29.89
CA LEU A 4 -18.78 40.30 28.82
C LEU A 4 -19.33 40.75 27.44
N TYR A 5 -18.74 40.26 26.32
CA TYR A 5 -19.35 39.28 25.38
C TYR A 5 -18.50 38.96 24.10
N HIS A 6 -18.34 37.65 23.83
CA HIS A 6 -18.36 36.87 22.56
C HIS A 6 -17.43 37.12 21.34
N SER A 7 -16.57 36.11 21.10
CA SER A 7 -16.58 35.15 19.96
C SER A 7 -17.08 35.61 18.58
N VAL A 8 -16.20 35.62 17.56
CA VAL A 8 -16.40 34.96 16.23
C VAL A 8 -15.03 34.60 15.64
N VAL A 9 -14.82 33.33 15.32
CA VAL A 9 -13.71 32.82 14.48
C VAL A 9 -14.09 33.06 13.02
N GLU A 10 -13.38 33.96 12.36
CA GLU A 10 -13.56 34.26 10.94
C GLU A 10 -12.73 33.28 10.09
N LEU A 11 -13.40 32.24 9.58
CA LEU A 11 -12.82 31.31 8.60
C LEU A 11 -12.73 32.03 7.24
N GLN A 12 -11.50 32.28 6.79
CA GLN A 12 -11.22 32.81 5.46
C GLN A 12 -11.61 31.80 4.36
N PRO A 13 -12.13 32.28 3.21
CA PRO A 13 -12.66 31.44 2.14
C PRO A 13 -11.53 30.77 1.33
N LEU A 14 -11.57 29.44 1.25
CA LEU A 14 -10.71 28.66 0.38
C LEU A 14 -11.04 28.91 -1.11
N CYS A 15 -10.03 29.42 -1.82
CA CYS A 15 -9.73 29.24 -3.24
C CYS A 15 -10.87 28.79 -4.17
N THR A 16 -11.32 29.73 -5.00
CA THR A 16 -12.01 29.48 -6.25
C THR A 16 -11.06 28.82 -7.27
N SER A 17 -11.23 27.53 -7.56
CA SER A 17 -10.61 26.90 -8.73
C SER A 17 -11.65 26.65 -9.81
N LYS A 18 -11.66 27.55 -10.81
CA LYS A 18 -12.22 27.28 -12.12
C LYS A 18 -11.37 26.19 -12.79
N GLY A 19 -12.00 25.09 -13.16
CA GLY A 19 -11.59 24.24 -14.27
C GLY A 19 -10.33 23.38 -14.08
N ARG A 20 -10.48 22.24 -13.40
CA ARG A 20 -9.80 21.00 -13.81
C ARG A 20 -10.80 19.85 -13.71
N LYS A 21 -11.17 19.29 -14.87
CA LYS A 21 -11.97 18.08 -15.00
C LYS A 21 -11.11 16.88 -14.61
N ASN A 22 -10.91 16.64 -13.33
CA ASN A 22 -10.38 15.37 -12.80
C ASN A 22 -11.18 14.99 -11.56
N PHE A 23 -12.50 14.95 -11.69
CA PHE A 23 -13.32 14.12 -10.83
C PHE A 23 -13.41 12.77 -11.54
N VAL A 24 -12.73 11.77 -10.97
CA VAL A 24 -12.99 10.38 -11.32
C VAL A 24 -14.47 10.17 -11.07
N ALA A 25 -15.21 9.80 -12.11
CA ALA A 25 -16.59 9.40 -11.95
C ALA A 25 -16.61 8.23 -10.98
N ASP A 26 -17.29 8.41 -9.87
CA ASP A 26 -17.67 7.37 -8.94
C ASP A 26 -18.31 6.23 -9.73
N SER A 27 -17.57 5.15 -10.02
CA SER A 27 -18.08 4.00 -10.77
C SER A 27 -18.74 3.01 -9.82
N ALA A 28 -19.60 3.52 -8.95
CA ALA A 28 -20.61 2.71 -8.32
C ALA A 28 -21.45 2.09 -9.44
N VAL A 29 -21.68 0.77 -9.37
CA VAL A 29 -22.73 0.11 -10.16
C VAL A 29 -23.96 1.02 -10.14
N ALA A 30 -24.39 1.52 -11.29
CA ALA A 30 -25.51 2.45 -11.36
C ALA A 30 -26.66 1.84 -10.57
N GLN A 31 -27.13 2.54 -9.53
CA GLN A 31 -27.97 1.95 -8.50
C GLN A 31 -29.22 1.33 -9.13
N GLU A 32 -29.49 0.05 -8.82
CA GLU A 32 -30.62 -0.67 -9.39
C GLU A 32 -31.92 0.12 -9.13
N PRO A 33 -32.74 0.40 -10.17
CA PRO A 33 -33.98 1.13 -10.01
C PRO A 33 -34.92 0.50 -8.96
N ILE A 34 -35.63 1.31 -8.19
CA ILE A 34 -36.56 0.81 -7.16
C ILE A 34 -37.76 0.06 -7.79
N ASP A 35 -38.22 0.51 -8.96
CA ASP A 35 -39.33 -0.14 -9.68
C ASP A 35 -38.92 -1.51 -10.25
N ALA A 36 -39.79 -2.52 -10.10
CA ALA A 36 -39.49 -3.90 -10.47
C ALA A 36 -39.39 -4.12 -12.00
N GLY A 37 -40.16 -3.37 -12.80
CA GLY A 37 -40.08 -3.43 -14.25
C GLY A 37 -38.83 -2.75 -14.78
N ALA A 38 -38.52 -1.56 -14.26
CA ALA A 38 -37.30 -0.83 -14.57
C ALA A 38 -36.03 -1.59 -14.15
N ALA A 39 -36.05 -2.25 -12.99
CA ALA A 39 -34.96 -3.09 -12.50
C ALA A 39 -34.68 -4.29 -13.42
N GLY A 40 -35.72 -4.93 -13.97
CA GLY A 40 -35.56 -5.99 -14.96
C GLY A 40 -34.87 -5.50 -16.24
N LEU A 41 -35.29 -4.34 -16.77
CA LEU A 41 -34.67 -3.75 -17.95
C LEU A 41 -33.23 -3.29 -17.68
N TRP A 42 -32.97 -2.72 -16.51
CA TRP A 42 -31.63 -2.34 -16.06
C TRP A 42 -30.72 -3.56 -15.97
N THR A 43 -31.19 -4.66 -15.37
CA THR A 43 -30.44 -5.93 -15.27
C THR A 43 -30.00 -6.41 -16.65
N LYS A 44 -30.91 -6.36 -17.63
CA LYS A 44 -30.62 -6.75 -19.02
C LYS A 44 -29.54 -5.85 -19.64
N ALA A 45 -29.68 -4.54 -19.47
CA ALA A 45 -28.72 -3.58 -20.00
C ALA A 45 -27.32 -3.77 -19.39
N GLU A 46 -27.25 -3.97 -18.08
CA GLU A 46 -26.01 -4.10 -17.31
C GLU A 46 -25.30 -5.44 -17.59
N ARG A 47 -26.08 -6.51 -17.81
CA ARG A 47 -25.61 -7.82 -18.28
C ARG A 47 -25.02 -7.73 -19.69
N VAL A 48 -25.76 -7.12 -20.63
CA VAL A 48 -25.32 -6.97 -22.03
C VAL A 48 -24.07 -6.08 -22.12
N LYS A 49 -24.02 -4.99 -21.35
CA LYS A 49 -22.85 -4.11 -21.24
C LYS A 49 -21.58 -4.87 -20.84
N ARG A 50 -21.72 -5.90 -20.00
CA ARG A 50 -20.62 -6.77 -19.54
C ARG A 50 -20.38 -8.01 -20.41
N GLY A 51 -21.10 -8.15 -21.52
CA GLY A 51 -20.95 -9.31 -22.41
C GLY A 51 -21.41 -10.65 -21.82
N LEU A 52 -22.18 -10.64 -20.73
CA LEU A 52 -22.61 -11.86 -20.05
C LEU A 52 -23.83 -12.50 -20.72
N SER A 53 -23.85 -13.84 -20.76
CA SER A 53 -25.05 -14.61 -21.09
C SER A 53 -26.05 -14.59 -19.92
N ALA A 54 -27.33 -14.84 -20.21
CA ALA A 54 -28.34 -14.95 -19.16
C ALA A 54 -28.15 -16.21 -18.29
N ASP A 55 -27.44 -17.22 -18.79
CA ASP A 55 -27.06 -18.40 -18.01
C ASP A 55 -25.93 -18.05 -17.03
N ASP A 56 -24.92 -17.30 -17.50
CA ASP A 56 -23.79 -16.84 -16.66
C ASP A 56 -24.29 -16.01 -15.47
N LEU A 57 -25.24 -15.11 -15.71
CA LEU A 57 -25.85 -14.31 -14.65
C LEU A 57 -26.59 -15.19 -13.64
N LYS A 58 -27.34 -16.21 -14.11
CA LYS A 58 -28.03 -17.16 -13.23
C LYS A 58 -27.05 -17.98 -12.39
N GLU A 59 -25.93 -18.43 -12.97
CA GLU A 59 -24.92 -19.18 -12.21
C GLU A 59 -24.32 -18.35 -11.07
N ARG A 60 -23.98 -17.09 -11.35
CA ARG A 60 -23.47 -16.16 -10.35
C ARG A 60 -24.50 -15.87 -9.23
N ILE A 61 -25.76 -15.64 -9.60
CA ILE A 61 -26.85 -15.45 -8.61
C ILE A 61 -27.00 -16.68 -7.71
N ASN A 62 -27.00 -17.88 -8.28
CA ASN A 62 -27.14 -19.12 -7.51
C ASN A 62 -25.92 -19.39 -6.62
N GLY A 63 -24.72 -19.07 -7.08
CA GLY A 63 -23.50 -19.12 -6.27
C GLY A 63 -23.61 -18.22 -5.04
N LEU A 64 -23.97 -16.95 -5.25
CA LEU A 64 -24.16 -15.98 -4.16
C LEU A 64 -25.28 -16.37 -3.20
N ALA A 65 -26.40 -16.90 -3.70
CA ALA A 65 -27.47 -17.39 -2.84
C ALA A 65 -26.97 -18.53 -1.94
N ARG A 66 -26.24 -19.50 -2.50
CA ARG A 66 -25.65 -20.63 -1.77
C ARG A 66 -24.66 -20.17 -0.70
N GLU A 67 -23.76 -19.24 -1.03
CA GLU A 67 -22.79 -18.68 -0.09
C GLU A 67 -23.44 -17.96 1.09
N ASN A 68 -24.57 -17.30 0.84
CA ASN A 68 -25.35 -16.60 1.87
C ASN A 68 -26.33 -17.54 2.61
N GLY A 69 -26.26 -18.85 2.39
CA GLY A 69 -27.14 -19.84 3.01
C GLY A 69 -28.62 -19.72 2.59
N ASP A 70 -28.90 -19.06 1.47
CA ASP A 70 -30.24 -18.92 0.91
C ASP A 70 -30.55 -20.15 0.02
N PRO A 71 -31.64 -20.90 0.28
CA PRO A 71 -32.02 -22.06 -0.56
C PRO A 71 -32.54 -21.66 -1.94
N THR A 72 -32.65 -20.37 -2.24
CA THR A 72 -33.16 -19.86 -3.51
C THR A 72 -32.29 -20.27 -4.69
N THR A 73 -32.88 -20.99 -5.64
CA THR A 73 -32.25 -21.36 -6.91
C THR A 73 -33.08 -20.82 -8.08
N VAL A 74 -32.44 -20.11 -9.00
CA VAL A 74 -33.05 -19.56 -10.20
C VAL A 74 -32.58 -20.28 -11.46
N SER A 75 -33.45 -20.33 -12.47
CA SER A 75 -33.12 -20.84 -13.81
C SER A 75 -32.87 -19.70 -14.79
N GLN A 76 -32.14 -19.99 -15.88
CA GLN A 76 -31.89 -19.04 -16.96
C GLN A 76 -33.20 -18.44 -17.55
N GLN A 77 -34.27 -19.25 -17.59
CA GLN A 77 -35.58 -18.80 -18.06
C GLN A 77 -36.23 -17.79 -17.10
N VAL A 78 -36.03 -17.95 -15.79
CA VAL A 78 -36.54 -17.01 -14.77
C VAL A 78 -35.83 -15.66 -14.88
N VAL A 79 -34.51 -15.67 -15.03
CA VAL A 79 -33.72 -14.46 -15.25
C VAL A 79 -34.13 -13.76 -16.55
N SER A 80 -34.24 -14.51 -17.65
CA SER A 80 -34.65 -13.95 -18.95
C SER A 80 -36.07 -13.38 -18.94
N LYS A 81 -37.00 -13.95 -18.15
CA LYS A 81 -38.36 -13.40 -17.99
C LYS A 81 -38.34 -12.13 -17.15
N TYR A 82 -37.53 -12.07 -16.10
CA TYR A 82 -37.39 -10.87 -15.28
C TYR A 82 -36.83 -9.70 -16.10
N GLU A 83 -35.86 -9.97 -16.97
CA GLU A 83 -35.24 -9.01 -17.89
C GLU A 83 -36.21 -8.40 -18.93
N GLN A 84 -37.41 -8.94 -19.08
CA GLN A 84 -38.45 -8.36 -19.95
C GLN A 84 -39.15 -7.16 -19.31
N GLY A 85 -38.91 -6.87 -18.03
CA GLY A 85 -39.46 -5.71 -17.33
C GLY A 85 -40.96 -5.74 -17.08
N LYS A 86 -41.62 -6.91 -17.25
CA LYS A 86 -43.07 -7.07 -17.06
C LYS A 86 -43.47 -7.42 -15.61
N THR A 87 -42.50 -7.46 -14.70
CA THR A 87 -42.69 -7.93 -13.33
C THR A 87 -43.16 -6.78 -12.43
N LYS A 88 -44.24 -7.01 -11.67
CA LYS A 88 -44.84 -5.99 -10.78
C LYS A 88 -44.19 -5.89 -9.39
N LYS A 89 -43.47 -6.93 -8.95
CA LYS A 89 -42.80 -6.99 -7.62
C LYS A 89 -41.43 -7.66 -7.76
N LYS A 90 -40.42 -7.16 -7.04
CA LYS A 90 -39.08 -7.74 -7.05
C LYS A 90 -39.06 -9.11 -6.33
N PRO A 91 -38.71 -10.21 -7.03
CA PRO A 91 -38.47 -11.49 -6.38
C PRO A 91 -37.28 -11.43 -5.41
N ALA A 92 -37.27 -12.26 -4.36
CA ALA A 92 -36.22 -12.23 -3.33
C ALA A 92 -34.79 -12.42 -3.91
N TRP A 93 -34.65 -13.26 -4.95
CA TRP A 93 -33.35 -13.53 -5.60
C TRP A 93 -32.73 -12.31 -6.28
N THR A 94 -33.52 -11.27 -6.62
CA THR A 94 -32.98 -10.11 -7.34
C THR A 94 -32.00 -9.29 -6.50
N ARG A 95 -32.01 -9.47 -5.18
CA ARG A 95 -31.03 -8.85 -4.26
C ARG A 95 -29.58 -9.20 -4.60
N TYR A 96 -29.36 -10.33 -5.28
CA TYR A 96 -28.04 -10.79 -5.67
C TYR A 96 -27.56 -10.24 -7.02
N ILE A 97 -28.41 -9.56 -7.79
CA ILE A 97 -28.04 -9.05 -9.13
C ILE A 97 -26.95 -7.99 -9.03
N ALA A 98 -27.13 -6.98 -8.17
CA ALA A 98 -26.13 -5.94 -7.96
C ALA A 98 -24.81 -6.51 -7.43
N MET A 99 -24.87 -7.51 -6.53
CA MET A 99 -23.69 -8.20 -6.01
C MET A 99 -22.97 -9.02 -7.10
N ALA A 100 -23.72 -9.70 -7.96
CA ALA A 100 -23.18 -10.47 -9.08
C ALA A 100 -22.43 -9.57 -10.08
N PHE A 101 -22.94 -8.37 -10.35
CA PHE A 101 -22.23 -7.39 -11.18
C PHE A 101 -21.02 -6.78 -10.46
N ALA A 102 -21.13 -6.49 -9.15
CA ALA A 102 -20.02 -5.94 -8.36
C ALA A 102 -18.83 -6.91 -8.24
N GLN A 103 -19.07 -8.21 -8.05
CA GLN A 103 -18.00 -9.23 -8.06
C GLN A 103 -17.27 -9.25 -9.41
N MET A 104 -18.00 -9.16 -10.52
CA MET A 104 -17.38 -9.10 -11.85
C MET A 104 -16.58 -7.81 -12.05
N ASP A 105 -17.10 -6.66 -11.63
CA ASP A 105 -16.37 -5.40 -11.69
C ASP A 105 -15.10 -5.44 -10.81
N GLY A 106 -15.10 -6.23 -9.73
CA GLY A 106 -13.91 -6.54 -8.94
C GLY A 106 -12.94 -7.55 -9.58
N GLU A 107 -13.46 -8.57 -10.28
CA GLU A 107 -12.67 -9.59 -11.00
C GLU A 107 -12.05 -9.07 -12.30
N THR A 108 -12.71 -8.14 -12.99
CA THR A 108 -12.24 -7.54 -14.27
C THR A 108 -11.41 -6.27 -14.04
N ARG A 109 -11.42 -5.73 -12.82
CA ARG A 109 -10.53 -4.67 -12.42
C ARG A 109 -9.26 -5.32 -11.89
N GLU A 110 -8.31 -5.57 -12.79
CA GLU A 110 -6.91 -5.51 -12.38
C GLU A 110 -6.77 -4.19 -11.63
N ASP A 111 -6.60 -4.26 -10.31
CA ASP A 111 -6.10 -3.10 -9.60
C ASP A 111 -4.71 -2.89 -10.20
N PRO A 112 -4.43 -1.77 -10.89
CA PRO A 112 -3.13 -1.55 -11.49
C PRO A 112 -1.98 -1.56 -10.46
N TYR A 113 -2.32 -1.62 -9.16
CA TYR A 113 -1.39 -1.77 -8.05
C TYR A 113 -1.33 -3.18 -7.46
N LEU A 114 -2.31 -4.08 -7.67
CA LEU A 114 -2.30 -5.45 -7.16
C LEU A 114 -2.21 -6.47 -8.29
N ASP A 115 -1.05 -6.50 -8.94
CA ASP A 115 -0.67 -7.63 -9.77
C ASP A 115 -0.40 -8.84 -8.86
N THR A 116 -1.35 -9.78 -8.84
CA THR A 116 -1.22 -11.08 -8.17
C THR A 116 -0.70 -12.14 -9.15
N GLY A 117 0.05 -11.71 -10.17
CA GLY A 117 0.66 -12.55 -11.19
C GLY A 117 1.68 -13.53 -10.63
N LYS A 118 1.29 -14.80 -10.57
CA LYS A 118 2.08 -16.04 -10.40
C LYS A 118 3.00 -16.12 -9.17
N ALA A 119 2.85 -17.23 -8.43
CA ALA A 119 3.64 -17.62 -7.26
C ALA A 119 5.18 -17.66 -7.45
N ASP A 120 5.69 -17.61 -8.68
CA ASP A 120 7.13 -17.58 -9.02
C ASP A 120 7.69 -16.16 -9.25
N ASN A 121 6.92 -15.10 -9.04
CA ASN A 121 7.37 -13.72 -9.29
C ASN A 121 8.18 -13.14 -8.11
N SER A 122 9.24 -13.83 -7.69
CA SER A 122 10.14 -13.36 -6.62
C SER A 122 11.55 -13.04 -7.14
N VAL A 123 12.22 -12.14 -6.42
CA VAL A 123 13.63 -11.82 -6.60
C VAL A 123 14.36 -12.07 -5.30
N MET A 124 15.55 -12.68 -5.40
CA MET A 124 16.44 -12.88 -4.26
C MET A 124 17.24 -11.60 -4.05
N ILE A 125 17.29 -11.13 -2.81
CA ILE A 125 18.07 -9.98 -2.38
C ILE A 125 19.06 -10.46 -1.33
N ARG A 126 20.30 -9.98 -1.43
CA ARG A 126 21.36 -10.26 -0.44
C ARG A 126 20.92 -9.80 0.94
N LEU A 127 21.01 -10.70 1.92
CA LEU A 127 20.68 -10.45 3.32
C LEU A 127 21.98 -10.39 4.13
N LEU A 128 22.23 -9.25 4.76
CA LEU A 128 23.34 -9.13 5.69
C LEU A 128 23.13 -10.01 6.92
N PRO A 129 24.18 -10.67 7.44
CA PRO A 129 24.09 -11.45 8.66
C PRO A 129 23.71 -10.53 9.81
N THR A 130 22.54 -10.78 10.40
CA THR A 130 22.06 -10.07 11.59
C THR A 130 22.80 -10.59 12.81
N HIS A 131 24.04 -10.15 13.00
CA HIS A 131 24.73 -10.29 14.27
C HIS A 131 25.20 -8.88 14.65
N ALA A 132 24.30 -8.05 15.17
CA ALA A 132 24.64 -6.78 15.81
C ALA A 132 24.03 -6.76 17.22
N GLY A 133 24.32 -7.81 17.99
CA GLY A 133 23.93 -7.95 19.38
C GLY A 133 24.60 -6.89 20.27
N MET A 134 23.81 -5.94 20.73
CA MET A 134 23.90 -5.22 22.00
C MET A 134 25.21 -5.39 22.82
N GLY A 135 26.14 -4.43 22.68
CA GLY A 135 27.18 -4.17 23.70
C GLY A 135 28.65 -4.21 23.23
N GLY A 136 28.92 -4.51 21.97
CA GLY A 136 30.25 -4.46 21.36
C GLY A 136 30.14 -5.02 19.95
N GLY A 137 30.73 -4.36 18.97
CA GLY A 137 30.49 -4.58 17.56
C GLY A 137 30.35 -6.02 17.07
N GLY A 138 29.36 -6.19 16.21
CA GLY A 138 29.23 -7.37 15.37
C GLY A 138 29.99 -7.20 14.06
N SER A 139 31.11 -7.90 13.93
CA SER A 139 32.11 -7.80 12.85
C SER A 139 31.61 -8.09 11.42
N GLY A 140 30.33 -8.39 11.21
CA GLY A 140 29.81 -8.80 9.91
C GLY A 140 30.35 -10.15 9.42
N GLU A 141 31.02 -10.92 10.27
CA GLU A 141 31.53 -12.26 9.95
C GLU A 141 30.41 -13.31 10.08
N GLY A 142 29.68 -13.53 9.00
CA GLY A 142 28.72 -14.61 8.82
C GLY A 142 28.41 -14.78 7.33
N ASP A 143 28.00 -15.98 6.91
CA ASP A 143 27.64 -16.21 5.51
C ASP A 143 26.49 -15.29 5.11
N GLU A 144 26.69 -14.51 4.05
CA GLU A 144 25.63 -13.68 3.47
C GLU A 144 24.46 -14.58 3.06
N GLY A 145 23.27 -14.24 3.53
CA GLY A 145 22.05 -14.94 3.16
C GLY A 145 21.43 -14.34 1.91
N GLU A 146 20.34 -14.97 1.47
CA GLU A 146 19.43 -14.37 0.52
C GLU A 146 18.01 -14.42 1.06
N ILE A 147 17.21 -13.41 0.75
CA ILE A 147 15.80 -13.35 1.09
C ILE A 147 14.97 -13.03 -0.14
N ALA A 148 13.84 -13.71 -0.28
CA ALA A 148 12.92 -13.51 -1.39
C ALA A 148 11.98 -12.33 -1.12
N PHE A 149 11.86 -11.45 -2.11
CA PHE A 149 10.85 -10.39 -2.17
C PHE A 149 10.01 -10.54 -3.43
N SER A 150 8.78 -10.00 -3.42
CA SER A 150 7.98 -9.87 -4.65
C SER A 150 8.76 -9.02 -5.67
N ARG A 151 8.92 -9.53 -6.90
CA ARG A 151 9.55 -8.79 -8.00
C ARG A 151 8.85 -7.46 -8.23
N ASP A 152 7.53 -7.45 -8.14
CA ASP A 152 6.71 -6.26 -8.38
C ASP A 152 6.97 -5.16 -7.36
N LEU A 153 7.08 -5.53 -6.08
CA LEU A 153 7.47 -4.60 -5.03
C LEU A 153 8.82 -3.96 -5.37
N ILE A 154 9.80 -4.76 -5.78
CA ILE A 154 11.17 -4.31 -6.02
C ILE A 154 11.29 -3.47 -7.30
N GLU A 155 10.84 -4.01 -8.43
CA GLU A 155 11.09 -3.45 -9.75
C GLU A 155 10.04 -2.41 -10.16
N ARG A 156 8.75 -2.61 -9.81
CA ARG A 156 7.66 -1.69 -10.18
C ARG A 156 7.43 -0.60 -9.15
N GLU A 157 7.26 -0.97 -7.87
CA GLU A 157 6.93 0.01 -6.82
C GLU A 157 8.17 0.78 -6.36
N LEU A 158 9.21 0.08 -5.92
CA LEU A 158 10.44 0.70 -5.42
C LEU A 158 11.37 1.17 -6.54
N ARG A 159 11.18 0.67 -7.77
CA ARG A 159 11.97 1.00 -8.96
C ARG A 159 13.47 0.81 -8.72
N ALA A 160 13.81 -0.29 -8.06
CA ALA A 160 15.18 -0.65 -7.73
C ALA A 160 15.56 -1.98 -8.42
N PRO A 161 16.78 -2.10 -8.95
CA PRO A 161 17.27 -3.35 -9.47
C PRO A 161 17.69 -4.25 -8.28
N PRO A 162 17.30 -5.53 -8.27
CA PRO A 162 17.51 -6.41 -7.11
C PRO A 162 18.97 -6.55 -6.65
N ASP A 163 19.91 -6.53 -7.59
CA ASP A 163 21.36 -6.64 -7.36
C ASP A 163 21.97 -5.43 -6.63
N ALA A 164 21.28 -4.29 -6.66
CA ALA A 164 21.68 -3.08 -5.95
C ALA A 164 21.01 -2.93 -4.57
N LEU A 165 20.16 -3.89 -4.19
CA LEU A 165 19.49 -3.89 -2.90
C LEU A 165 20.23 -4.74 -1.89
N LEU A 166 20.16 -4.29 -0.65
CA LEU A 166 20.66 -5.00 0.52
C LEU A 166 19.55 -5.08 1.56
N ALA A 167 19.25 -6.29 1.99
CA ALA A 167 18.30 -6.57 3.05
C ALA A 167 19.03 -6.70 4.38
N MET A 168 18.38 -6.27 5.45
CA MET A 168 18.85 -6.45 6.82
C MET A 168 17.69 -6.50 7.80
N VAL A 169 17.94 -7.05 8.98
CA VAL A 169 16.98 -6.99 10.09
C VAL A 169 17.44 -5.93 11.08
N ALA A 170 16.55 -5.01 11.43
CA ALA A 170 16.84 -3.98 12.41
C ALA A 170 17.02 -4.58 13.80
N GLU A 171 18.03 -4.10 14.53
CA GLU A 171 18.27 -4.47 15.91
C GLU A 171 18.40 -3.21 16.79
N GLY A 172 18.07 -3.37 18.07
CA GLY A 172 18.07 -2.28 19.04
C GLY A 172 16.87 -1.33 18.94
N ASN A 173 16.99 -0.19 19.62
CA ASN A 173 15.89 0.78 19.80
C ASN A 173 16.28 2.21 19.42
N SER A 174 17.47 2.43 18.84
CA SER A 174 17.95 3.78 18.51
C SER A 174 17.11 4.46 17.43
N MET A 175 16.48 3.68 16.58
CA MET A 175 15.60 4.17 15.53
C MET A 175 14.11 4.00 15.86
N ALA A 176 13.76 3.59 17.08
CA ALA A 176 12.36 3.53 17.49
C ALA A 176 11.77 4.96 17.62
N PRO A 177 10.49 5.17 17.28
CA PRO A 177 9.50 4.16 16.83
C PRO A 177 9.54 3.83 15.33
N ASP A 178 10.28 4.61 14.53
CA ASP A 178 10.29 4.52 13.06
C ASP A 178 10.73 3.13 12.59
N PHE A 179 11.88 2.66 13.08
CA PHE A 179 12.38 1.30 12.88
C PHE A 179 12.53 0.61 14.22
N MET A 180 11.81 -0.49 14.40
CA MET A 180 11.83 -1.31 15.60
C MET A 180 12.68 -2.54 15.40
N GLY A 181 13.21 -3.08 16.50
CA GLY A 181 13.90 -4.36 16.47
C GLY A 181 13.03 -5.45 15.84
N GLY A 182 13.60 -6.18 14.89
CA GLY A 182 12.91 -7.21 14.10
C GLY A 182 12.32 -6.74 12.77
N ASP A 183 12.33 -5.44 12.47
CA ASP A 183 11.91 -4.93 11.15
C ASP A 183 12.84 -5.42 10.04
N GLN A 184 12.28 -5.87 8.92
CA GLN A 184 13.04 -6.12 7.70
C GLN A 184 13.22 -4.81 6.95
N ILE A 185 14.44 -4.48 6.54
CA ILE A 185 14.77 -3.21 5.91
C ILE A 185 15.47 -3.46 4.58
N LEU A 186 15.07 -2.68 3.56
CA LEU A 186 15.73 -2.65 2.26
C LEU A 186 16.50 -1.35 2.06
N VAL A 187 17.75 -1.49 1.66
CA VAL A 187 18.69 -0.40 1.40
C VAL A 187 19.06 -0.39 -0.09
N ASP A 188 18.88 0.75 -0.76
CA ASP A 188 19.37 0.98 -2.12
C ASP A 188 20.81 1.51 -2.07
N THR A 189 21.76 0.65 -2.45
CA THR A 189 23.20 0.94 -2.38
C THR A 189 23.65 2.02 -3.38
N ARG A 190 22.83 2.33 -4.40
CA ARG A 190 23.11 3.38 -5.38
C ARG A 190 22.79 4.77 -4.84
N LYS A 191 21.91 4.86 -3.83
CA LYS A 191 21.43 6.14 -3.26
C LYS A 191 22.34 6.57 -2.11
N ARG A 192 23.47 7.17 -2.45
CA ARG A 192 24.48 7.69 -1.49
C ARG A 192 24.54 9.21 -1.38
N SER A 193 23.71 9.93 -2.12
CA SER A 193 23.69 11.39 -2.04
C SER A 193 23.01 11.86 -0.75
N LEU A 194 23.70 12.73 0.00
CA LEU A 194 23.18 13.40 1.20
C LEU A 194 22.46 14.72 0.87
N ALA A 195 22.15 14.99 -0.40
CA ALA A 195 21.45 16.20 -0.81
C ALA A 195 20.04 16.31 -0.21
N GLN A 196 19.40 15.17 0.08
CA GLN A 196 18.11 15.11 0.76
C GLN A 196 18.25 14.34 2.08
N PRO A 197 17.72 14.87 3.19
CA PRO A 197 17.72 14.16 4.46
C PRO A 197 16.93 12.85 4.35
N GLY A 198 17.26 11.88 5.18
CA GLY A 198 16.57 10.59 5.21
C GLY A 198 17.33 9.54 5.99
N ALA A 199 16.74 8.35 6.08
CA ALA A 199 17.37 7.21 6.73
C ALA A 199 18.38 6.53 5.79
N PHE A 200 19.59 6.30 6.29
CA PHE A 200 20.67 5.66 5.57
C PHE A 200 21.29 4.56 6.41
N CYS A 201 21.83 3.55 5.72
CA CYS A 201 22.67 2.53 6.31
C CYS A 201 24.14 2.96 6.21
N LEU A 202 24.85 2.85 7.33
CA LEU A 202 26.24 3.21 7.50
C LEU A 202 27.02 2.00 8.02
N TRP A 203 28.31 1.95 7.74
CA TRP A 203 29.24 1.12 8.48
C TRP A 203 29.89 1.96 9.58
N ASP A 204 29.68 1.57 10.83
CA ASP A 204 30.19 2.27 12.02
C ASP A 204 31.03 1.31 12.85
N SER A 205 32.34 1.27 12.56
CA SER A 205 33.48 0.46 13.10
C SER A 205 33.29 -1.05 13.30
N ASP A 206 32.11 -1.41 13.71
CA ASP A 206 31.66 -2.53 14.50
C ASP A 206 30.41 -3.15 13.89
N GLY A 207 29.90 -2.62 12.76
CA GLY A 207 28.77 -3.20 12.03
C GLY A 207 27.95 -2.19 11.24
N HIS A 208 26.85 -2.68 10.69
CA HIS A 208 25.91 -1.88 9.93
C HIS A 208 24.88 -1.21 10.85
N VAL A 209 24.72 0.10 10.74
CA VAL A 209 23.77 0.90 11.53
C VAL A 209 22.87 1.73 10.64
N ILE A 210 21.63 1.96 11.09
CA ILE A 210 20.68 2.84 10.41
C ILE A 210 20.53 4.12 11.22
N LYS A 211 20.69 5.26 10.55
CA LYS A 211 20.55 6.60 11.13
C LYS A 211 19.92 7.55 10.12
N TYR A 212 19.27 8.59 10.62
CA TYR A 212 18.92 9.75 9.81
C TYR A 212 20.17 10.60 9.58
N LEU A 213 20.43 10.95 8.32
CA LEU A 213 21.52 11.84 7.97
C LEU A 213 20.99 13.17 7.47
N GLU A 214 21.61 14.24 7.96
CA GLU A 214 21.32 15.62 7.54
C GLU A 214 22.64 16.34 7.24
N ARG A 215 22.83 16.82 6.02
CA ARG A 215 24.00 17.63 5.67
C ARG A 215 23.93 18.98 6.37
N ILE A 216 25.04 19.44 6.95
CA ILE A 216 25.12 20.76 7.58
C ILE A 216 25.43 21.80 6.49
N PRO A 217 24.52 22.73 6.19
CA PRO A 217 24.75 23.75 5.16
C PRO A 217 25.95 24.63 5.51
N ASN A 218 26.70 25.06 4.50
CA ASN A 218 27.82 25.99 4.64
C ASN A 218 28.91 25.55 5.64
N SER A 219 29.08 24.24 5.84
CA SER A 219 30.18 23.68 6.62
C SER A 219 31.42 23.47 5.74
N GLU A 220 32.58 23.89 6.23
CA GLU A 220 33.89 23.68 5.59
C GLU A 220 34.89 23.22 6.67
N PRO A 221 35.42 21.99 6.61
CA PRO A 221 35.08 20.93 5.65
C PRO A 221 33.61 20.47 5.75
N PRO A 222 33.04 19.84 4.70
CA PRO A 222 31.65 19.38 4.71
C PRO A 222 31.35 18.42 5.86
N ARG A 223 30.29 18.73 6.62
CA ARG A 223 29.84 17.93 7.77
C ARG A 223 28.45 17.35 7.57
N VAL A 224 28.20 16.24 8.23
CA VAL A 224 26.88 15.60 8.34
C VAL A 224 26.53 15.41 9.80
N ARG A 225 25.25 15.63 10.12
CA ARG A 225 24.66 15.31 11.41
C ARG A 225 24.03 13.92 11.32
N ILE A 226 24.42 13.05 12.25
CA ILE A 226 23.94 11.68 12.37
C ILE A 226 22.92 11.65 13.51
N ILE A 227 21.70 11.25 13.20
CA ILE A 227 20.54 11.40 14.06
C ILE A 227 19.87 10.04 14.26
N SER A 228 19.62 9.69 15.51
CA SER A 228 18.77 8.56 15.91
C SER A 228 17.31 9.04 16.00
N ALA A 229 16.33 8.21 15.66
CA ALA A 229 14.90 8.58 15.82
C ALA A 229 14.52 8.66 17.32
N ASN A 230 15.10 7.77 18.14
CA ASN A 230 14.94 7.77 19.59
C ASN A 230 15.87 8.81 20.24
N ARG A 231 15.45 10.07 20.18
CA ARG A 231 16.24 11.23 20.64
C ARG A 231 16.37 11.34 22.16
N GLU A 232 15.53 10.63 22.91
CA GLU A 232 15.55 10.64 24.37
C GLU A 232 16.75 9.87 24.92
N LEU A 233 17.16 8.80 24.23
CA LEU A 233 18.27 7.94 24.64
C LEU A 233 19.56 8.15 23.83
N PHE A 234 19.46 8.75 22.65
CA PHE A 234 20.58 8.89 21.72
C PHE A 234 20.71 10.32 21.20
N GLU A 235 21.74 11.02 21.65
CA GLU A 235 22.06 12.36 21.16
C GLU A 235 22.63 12.30 19.74
N PRO A 236 22.28 13.27 18.87
CA PRO A 236 22.95 13.40 17.58
C PRO A 236 24.39 13.81 17.76
N TYR A 237 25.20 13.41 16.80
CA TYR A 237 26.57 13.84 16.69
C TYR A 237 26.90 14.20 15.26
N GLU A 238 28.00 14.94 15.09
CA GLU A 238 28.44 15.44 13.79
C GLU A 238 29.76 14.77 13.42
N ARG A 239 29.88 14.43 12.13
CA ARG A 239 31.08 13.84 11.53
C ARG A 239 31.40 14.56 10.23
N LEU A 240 32.65 14.46 9.80
CA LEU A 240 33.01 14.87 8.45
C LEU A 240 32.34 13.91 7.46
N VAL A 241 31.93 14.40 6.30
CA VAL A 241 31.32 13.55 5.27
C VAL A 241 32.26 12.42 4.84
N GLU A 242 33.58 12.67 4.84
CA GLU A 242 34.62 11.69 4.49
C GLU A 242 34.82 10.60 5.55
N GLU A 243 34.45 10.85 6.81
CA GLU A 243 34.56 9.86 7.90
C GLU A 243 33.39 8.88 7.89
N VAL A 244 32.33 9.16 7.13
CA VAL A 244 31.10 8.36 7.13
C VAL A 244 31.13 7.33 6.01
N SER A 245 31.22 6.06 6.38
CA SER A 245 31.13 4.93 5.45
C SER A 245 29.67 4.65 5.07
N LEU A 246 29.18 5.35 4.05
CA LEU A 246 27.78 5.26 3.59
C LEU A 246 27.55 4.04 2.69
N ILE A 247 26.65 3.15 3.09
CA ILE A 247 26.29 1.95 2.32
C ILE A 247 25.21 2.28 1.29
N GLY A 248 24.14 2.94 1.71
CA GLY A 248 23.00 3.30 0.87
C GLY A 248 21.83 3.89 1.64
N ARG A 249 20.74 4.21 0.94
CA ARG A 249 19.53 4.80 1.53
C ARG A 249 18.49 3.74 1.84
N VAL A 250 17.85 3.83 3.00
CA VAL A 250 16.68 3.01 3.33
C VAL A 250 15.52 3.44 2.43
N ILE A 251 14.92 2.48 1.72
CA ILE A 251 13.82 2.72 0.78
C ILE A 251 12.51 2.04 1.18
N TRP A 252 12.58 1.02 2.04
CA TRP A 252 11.42 0.24 2.46
C TRP A 252 11.70 -0.49 3.78
N TYR A 253 10.65 -0.73 4.55
CA TYR A 253 10.69 -1.65 5.69
C TYR A 253 9.39 -2.45 5.81
N GLY A 254 9.47 -3.62 6.44
CA GLY A 254 8.36 -4.50 6.74
C GLY A 254 8.38 -4.93 8.19
N ARG A 255 7.23 -4.78 8.87
CA ARG A 255 7.07 -5.10 10.29
C ARG A 255 6.05 -6.22 10.46
N ARG A 256 6.42 -7.23 11.26
CA ARG A 256 5.47 -8.24 11.75
C ARG A 256 4.64 -7.63 12.87
N VAL A 257 3.32 -7.65 12.73
CA VAL A 257 2.41 -7.27 13.83
C VAL A 257 2.19 -8.51 14.69
N GLN A 258 2.41 -8.38 16.00
CA GLN A 258 2.10 -9.39 17.01
C GLN A 258 0.81 -9.04 17.74
#